data_AF-A0A3D3BSN1-F1
#
_entry.id   AF-A0A3D3BSN1-F1
#
_cell.length_a   1.000
_cell.length_b   1.000
_cell.length_c   1.000
_cell.angle_alpha   90.00
_cell.angle_beta   90.00
_cell.angle_gamma   90.00
#
_symmetry.space_group_name_H-M   'P 1'
#
loop_
_entity.id
_entity.type
_entity.pdbx_description
1 polymer ?
#
loop_
_entity_poly.entity_id
_entity_poly.type
_entity_poly.pdbx_seq_one_letter_code
_entity_poly.pdbx_strand_id
1 'polypeptide(L)'
;DVAADVPVADVVVCHHVAFNVAAIVPFLQALNDHAQCRVVLELPMTHPLSNMSPLWKKFWDLDRPTTPTAQQLADITSALGFDAHLDVWPDETWGQRVSLPMEDRVRFARIRLCLSADRDAEVAAALLKDLDATPREVCTLWWDV
;
A
#
# COMPACT_ATOMS: atom_id res chain seq x y z
N ASP A 1 -10.50 0.43 20.73
CA ASP A 1 -10.65 1.69 19.96
C ASP A 1 -10.02 2.80 20.81
N VAL A 2 -9.33 3.77 20.19
CA VAL A 2 -8.68 4.91 20.86
C VAL A 2 -9.18 6.26 20.33
N ALA A 3 -10.07 6.30 19.33
CA ALA A 3 -10.50 7.54 18.69
C ALA A 3 -11.01 8.57 19.70
N ALA A 4 -11.82 8.15 20.68
CA ALA A 4 -12.34 9.03 21.73
C ALA A 4 -11.26 9.67 22.62
N ASP A 5 -10.05 9.10 22.68
CA ASP A 5 -8.93 9.60 23.48
C ASP A 5 -7.98 10.50 22.67
N VAL A 6 -8.18 10.61 21.35
CA VAL A 6 -7.34 11.41 20.45
C VAL A 6 -7.94 12.82 20.32
N PRO A 7 -7.19 13.89 20.60
CA PRO A 7 -7.70 15.24 20.37
C PRO A 7 -7.90 15.52 18.88
N VAL A 8 -8.76 16.47 18.56
CA VAL A 8 -8.83 17.04 17.19
C VAL A 8 -7.54 17.79 16.85
N ALA A 9 -7.19 17.83 15.57
CA ALA A 9 -6.02 18.53 15.05
C ALA A 9 -6.37 19.30 13.78
N ASP A 10 -5.60 20.34 13.44
CA ASP A 10 -5.80 21.08 12.19
C ASP A 10 -5.71 20.16 10.97
N VAL A 11 -4.73 19.25 10.98
CA VAL A 11 -4.48 18.29 9.89
C VAL A 11 -4.32 16.89 10.46
N VAL A 12 -5.06 15.94 9.90
CA VAL A 12 -4.90 14.50 10.17
C VAL A 12 -4.19 13.85 9.00
N VAL A 13 -3.11 13.11 9.29
CA VAL A 13 -2.33 12.41 8.25
C VAL A 13 -2.29 10.91 8.49
N CYS A 14 -2.50 10.12 7.45
CA CYS A 14 -2.39 8.66 7.49
C CYS A 14 -1.46 8.16 6.38
N HIS A 15 -0.40 7.43 6.74
CA HIS A 15 0.56 6.89 5.77
C HIS A 15 0.46 5.36 5.71
N HIS A 16 0.16 4.85 4.51
CA HIS A 16 0.29 3.44 4.12
C HIS A 16 -0.51 2.39 4.89
N VAL A 17 -1.49 2.81 5.71
CA VAL A 17 -2.29 1.88 6.53
C VAL A 17 -3.61 1.46 5.85
N ALA A 18 -4.15 2.25 4.93
CA ALA A 18 -5.51 2.06 4.38
C ALA A 18 -5.79 0.64 3.86
N PHE A 19 -4.82 -0.02 3.20
CA PHE A 19 -4.98 -1.40 2.72
C PHE A 19 -5.14 -2.46 3.81
N ASN A 20 -4.75 -2.16 5.05
CA ASN A 20 -4.86 -3.04 6.20
C ASN A 20 -6.10 -2.75 7.06
N VAL A 21 -6.89 -1.73 6.69
CA VAL A 21 -8.09 -1.34 7.42
C VAL A 21 -9.27 -2.19 6.97
N ALA A 22 -9.76 -3.04 7.86
CA ALA A 22 -10.89 -3.92 7.57
C ALA A 22 -12.21 -3.15 7.34
N ALA A 23 -12.45 -2.11 8.15
CA ALA A 23 -13.64 -1.27 8.07
C ALA A 23 -13.28 0.14 7.57
N ILE A 24 -13.16 0.28 6.24
CA ILE A 24 -12.62 1.51 5.64
C ILE A 24 -13.53 2.73 5.86
N VAL A 25 -14.86 2.55 5.82
CA VAL A 25 -15.81 3.67 5.97
C VAL A 25 -15.75 4.29 7.38
N PRO A 26 -15.91 3.54 8.48
CA PRO A 26 -15.74 4.10 9.83
C PRO A 26 -14.37 4.72 10.06
N PHE A 27 -13.33 4.16 9.43
CA PHE A 27 -11.98 4.70 9.52
C PHE A 27 -11.87 6.08 8.87
N LEU A 28 -12.36 6.27 7.64
CA LEU A 28 -12.35 7.57 6.96
C LEU A 28 -13.18 8.61 7.71
N GLN A 29 -14.32 8.20 8.28
CA GLN A 29 -15.15 9.06 9.13
C GLN A 29 -14.39 9.51 10.38
N ALA A 30 -13.69 8.60 11.06
CA ALA A 30 -12.87 8.97 12.20
C ALA A 30 -11.75 9.95 11.81
N LEU A 31 -11.07 9.75 10.67
CA LEU A 31 -10.06 10.72 10.21
C LEU A 31 -10.66 12.12 10.00
N ASN A 32 -11.87 12.18 9.42
CA ASN A 32 -12.61 13.42 9.22
C ASN A 32 -13.00 14.09 10.55
N ASP A 33 -13.59 13.32 11.47
CA ASP A 33 -14.08 13.83 12.77
C ASP A 33 -12.94 14.37 13.65
N HIS A 34 -11.70 13.92 13.42
CA HIS A 34 -10.50 14.40 14.12
C HIS A 34 -9.76 15.54 13.40
N ALA A 35 -10.18 15.94 12.20
CA ALA A 35 -9.56 17.03 11.44
C ALA A 35 -10.38 18.32 11.53
N GLN A 36 -9.73 19.45 11.76
CA GLN A 36 -10.38 20.76 11.74
C GLN A 36 -10.27 21.48 10.38
N CYS A 37 -9.24 21.14 9.59
CA CYS A 37 -9.00 21.77 8.29
C CYS A 37 -8.88 20.75 7.17
N ARG A 38 -8.07 19.68 7.36
CA ARG A 38 -7.75 18.75 6.26
C ARG A 38 -7.42 17.34 6.73
N VAL A 39 -7.82 16.37 5.92
CA VAL A 39 -7.34 14.99 6.01
C VAL A 39 -6.43 14.69 4.81
N VAL A 40 -5.30 14.01 5.07
CA VAL A 40 -4.32 13.62 4.04
C VAL A 40 -3.93 12.16 4.22
N LEU A 41 -4.04 11.36 3.15
CA LEU A 41 -3.62 9.97 3.11
C LEU A 41 -2.56 9.80 2.04
N GLU A 42 -1.47 9.10 2.37
CA GLU A 42 -0.45 8.68 1.40
C GLU A 42 -0.45 7.16 1.26
N LEU A 43 -0.64 6.65 0.04
CA LEU A 43 -0.71 5.22 -0.23
C LEU A 43 -0.25 4.88 -1.66
N PRO A 44 0.26 3.66 -1.90
CA PRO A 44 0.46 3.20 -3.27
C PRO A 44 -0.88 3.02 -4.01
N MET A 45 -0.86 3.14 -5.33
CA MET A 45 -2.08 2.96 -6.16
C MET A 45 -2.70 1.57 -6.05
N THR A 46 -1.90 0.56 -5.72
CA THR A 46 -2.33 -0.83 -5.46
C THR A 46 -1.65 -1.36 -4.20
N HIS A 47 -2.12 -2.50 -3.69
CA HIS A 47 -1.59 -3.09 -2.46
C HIS A 47 -0.04 -3.20 -2.48
N PRO A 48 0.70 -2.83 -1.42
CA PRO A 48 2.17 -2.76 -1.41
C PRO A 48 2.91 -4.06 -1.78
N LEU A 49 2.25 -5.21 -1.66
CA LEU A 49 2.79 -6.54 -1.98
C LEU A 49 2.30 -7.09 -3.34
N SER A 50 1.60 -6.30 -4.15
CA SER A 50 1.07 -6.75 -5.46
C SER A 50 2.18 -7.11 -6.45
N ASN A 51 3.39 -6.58 -6.27
CA ASN A 51 4.56 -6.99 -7.04
C ASN A 51 4.94 -8.47 -6.83
N MET A 52 4.50 -9.09 -5.73
CA MET A 52 4.75 -10.51 -5.46
C MET A 52 3.71 -11.43 -6.10
N SER A 53 2.65 -10.91 -6.73
CA SER A 53 1.59 -11.72 -7.34
C SER A 53 2.10 -12.75 -8.36
N PRO A 54 3.05 -12.43 -9.26
CA PRO A 54 3.64 -13.43 -10.15
C PRO A 54 4.37 -14.56 -9.41
N LEU A 55 4.97 -14.27 -8.26
CA LEU A 55 5.65 -15.27 -7.43
C LEU A 55 4.64 -16.19 -6.73
N TRP A 56 3.54 -15.63 -6.22
CA TRP A 56 2.43 -16.42 -5.68
C TRP A 56 1.85 -17.38 -6.73
N LYS A 57 1.67 -16.92 -7.97
CA LYS A 57 1.26 -17.79 -9.07
C LYS A 57 2.29 -18.88 -9.38
N LYS A 58 3.58 -18.53 -9.42
CA LYS A 58 4.66 -19.50 -9.71
C LYS A 58 4.77 -20.61 -8.67
N PHE A 59 4.79 -20.27 -7.38
CA PHE A 59 5.11 -21.22 -6.31
C PHE A 59 3.90 -21.92 -5.70
N TRP A 60 2.71 -21.33 -5.84
CA TRP A 60 1.48 -21.84 -5.21
C TRP A 60 0.30 -21.97 -6.17
N ASP A 61 0.45 -21.59 -7.44
CA ASP A 61 -0.64 -21.49 -8.42
C ASP A 61 -1.80 -20.59 -7.95
N LEU A 62 -1.48 -19.56 -7.15
CA LEU A 62 -2.47 -18.65 -6.57
C LEU A 62 -2.53 -17.33 -7.34
N ASP A 63 -3.70 -17.03 -7.89
CA ASP A 63 -4.04 -15.72 -8.43
C ASP A 63 -4.39 -14.76 -7.29
N ARG A 64 -3.65 -13.66 -7.21
CA ARG A 64 -3.86 -12.63 -6.19
C ARG A 64 -4.88 -11.59 -6.68
N PRO A 65 -5.71 -11.04 -5.79
CA PRO A 65 -6.63 -9.98 -6.17
C PRO A 65 -5.86 -8.73 -6.60
N THR A 66 -6.44 -7.99 -7.55
CA THR A 66 -5.94 -6.70 -8.03
C THR A 66 -6.57 -5.51 -7.33
N THR A 67 -7.58 -5.76 -6.49
CA THR A 67 -8.35 -4.78 -5.72
C THR A 67 -8.23 -5.06 -4.22
N PRO A 68 -8.39 -4.04 -3.36
CA PRO A 68 -8.76 -2.66 -3.67
C PRO A 68 -7.63 -1.85 -4.33
N THR A 69 -7.99 -0.73 -4.98
CA THR A 69 -7.05 0.29 -5.48
C THR A 69 -7.23 1.62 -4.74
N ALA A 70 -6.24 2.51 -4.84
CA ALA A 70 -6.37 3.86 -4.28
C ALA A 70 -7.48 4.67 -4.97
N GLN A 71 -7.74 4.41 -6.26
CA GLN A 71 -8.89 5.02 -6.95
C GLN A 71 -10.22 4.60 -6.31
N GLN A 72 -10.39 3.31 -6.00
CA GLN A 72 -11.59 2.84 -5.30
C GLN A 72 -11.72 3.44 -3.90
N LEU A 73 -10.60 3.69 -3.22
CA LEU A 73 -10.62 4.43 -1.96
C LEU A 73 -11.12 5.87 -2.16
N ALA A 74 -10.61 6.59 -3.17
CA ALA A 74 -11.07 7.94 -3.50
C ALA A 74 -12.56 7.96 -3.85
N ASP A 75 -13.03 6.98 -4.63
CA ASP A 75 -14.45 6.85 -4.99
C ASP A 75 -15.33 6.64 -3.74
N ILE A 76 -14.87 5.83 -2.77
CA ILE A 76 -15.55 5.64 -1.48
C ILE A 76 -15.56 6.95 -0.69
N THR A 77 -14.43 7.66 -0.62
CA THR A 77 -14.31 8.94 0.07
C THR A 77 -15.29 9.98 -0.50
N SER A 78 -15.40 10.09 -1.82
CA SER A 78 -16.40 10.93 -2.48
C SER A 78 -17.84 10.47 -2.20
N ALA A 79 -18.09 9.15 -2.18
CA ALA A 79 -19.41 8.60 -1.87
C ALA A 79 -19.86 8.85 -0.42
N LEU A 80 -18.92 9.10 0.50
CA LEU A 80 -19.20 9.55 1.88
C LEU A 80 -19.55 11.04 1.96
N GLY A 81 -19.41 11.78 0.87
CA GLY A 81 -19.70 13.22 0.79
C GLY A 81 -18.50 14.13 1.02
N PHE A 82 -17.29 13.58 1.09
CA PHE A 82 -16.06 14.37 1.21
C PHE A 82 -15.58 14.82 -0.18
N ASP A 83 -15.08 16.06 -0.30
CA ASP A 83 -14.50 16.59 -1.55
C ASP A 83 -13.10 16.00 -1.79
N ALA A 84 -13.07 14.76 -2.25
CA ALA A 84 -11.84 13.98 -2.39
C ALA A 84 -11.02 14.38 -3.62
N HIS A 85 -9.75 14.72 -3.39
CA HIS A 85 -8.73 14.98 -4.40
C HIS A 85 -7.67 13.88 -4.35
N LEU A 86 -7.23 13.40 -5.51
CA LEU A 86 -6.25 12.33 -5.64
C LEU A 86 -5.08 12.78 -6.54
N ASP A 87 -3.95 13.09 -5.93
CA ASP A 87 -2.74 13.47 -6.64
C ASP A 87 -1.82 12.25 -6.79
N VAL A 88 -1.57 11.80 -8.02
CA VAL A 88 -0.73 10.64 -8.31
C VAL A 88 0.68 11.09 -8.70
N TRP A 89 1.69 10.45 -8.13
CA TRP A 89 3.10 10.77 -8.35
C TRP A 89 3.99 9.51 -8.28
N PRO A 90 5.16 9.50 -8.92
CA PRO A 90 6.06 8.35 -8.91
C PRO A 90 6.75 8.18 -7.54
N ASP A 91 6.86 6.94 -7.05
CA ASP A 91 7.57 6.62 -5.80
C ASP A 91 9.09 6.73 -5.99
N GLU A 92 9.66 7.90 -5.67
CA GLU A 92 11.10 8.16 -5.79
C GLU A 92 11.95 7.29 -4.85
N THR A 93 11.35 6.69 -3.81
CA THR A 93 12.06 5.80 -2.87
C THR A 93 12.25 4.38 -3.42
N TRP A 94 11.63 4.05 -4.56
CA TRP A 94 11.67 2.73 -5.19
C TRP A 94 13.10 2.19 -5.35
N GLY A 95 14.04 3.04 -5.76
CA GLY A 95 15.45 2.67 -5.97
C GLY A 95 16.12 2.07 -4.73
N GLN A 96 15.69 2.47 -3.52
CA GLN A 96 16.23 1.93 -2.26
C GLN A 96 15.75 0.50 -1.95
N ARG A 97 14.58 0.11 -2.48
CA ARG A 97 14.03 -1.24 -2.24
C ARG A 97 14.69 -2.29 -3.12
N VAL A 98 15.03 -1.92 -4.36
CA VAL A 98 15.69 -2.82 -5.33
C VAL A 98 17.22 -2.89 -5.14
N SER A 99 17.82 -1.94 -4.43
CA SER A 99 19.26 -1.90 -4.14
C SER A 99 19.71 -2.82 -3.00
N LEU A 100 18.78 -3.47 -2.30
CA LEU A 100 19.11 -4.46 -1.27
C LEU A 100 19.96 -5.60 -1.84
N PRO A 101 20.92 -6.16 -1.06
CA PRO A 101 21.65 -7.34 -1.45
C PRO A 101 20.71 -8.47 -1.90
N MET A 102 21.09 -9.21 -2.94
CA MET A 102 20.23 -10.25 -3.50
C MET A 102 19.82 -11.30 -2.46
N GLU A 103 20.73 -11.66 -1.55
CA GLU A 103 20.46 -12.58 -0.45
C GLU A 103 19.32 -12.10 0.46
N ASP A 104 19.30 -10.82 0.82
CA ASP A 104 18.22 -10.23 1.61
C ASP A 104 16.90 -10.19 0.83
N ARG A 105 16.95 -9.86 -0.47
CA ARG A 105 15.76 -9.88 -1.32
C ARG A 105 15.15 -11.28 -1.40
N VAL A 106 15.98 -12.31 -1.58
CA VAL A 106 15.57 -13.71 -1.58
C VAL A 106 14.98 -14.10 -0.23
N ARG A 107 15.67 -13.79 0.86
CA ARG A 107 15.21 -14.08 2.23
C ARG A 107 13.84 -13.45 2.52
N PHE A 108 13.64 -12.18 2.19
CA PHE A 108 12.36 -11.50 2.39
C PHE A 108 11.24 -12.06 1.52
N ALA A 109 11.52 -12.32 0.24
CA ALA A 109 10.55 -12.92 -0.67
C ALA A 109 10.14 -14.33 -0.18
N ARG A 110 11.12 -15.15 0.19
CA ARG A 110 10.90 -16.50 0.72
C ARG A 110 10.00 -16.50 1.96
N ILE A 111 10.30 -15.65 2.95
CA ILE A 111 9.50 -15.54 4.18
C ILE A 111 8.05 -15.16 3.85
N ARG A 112 7.85 -14.15 2.99
CA ARG A 112 6.51 -13.69 2.59
C ARG A 112 5.74 -14.72 1.77
N LEU A 113 6.44 -15.54 0.98
CA LEU A 113 5.86 -16.63 0.20
C LEU A 113 5.68 -17.91 1.04
N CYS A 114 6.04 -17.91 2.32
CA CYS A 114 5.99 -19.09 3.19
C CYS A 114 6.78 -20.30 2.64
N LEU A 115 7.91 -20.03 1.99
CA LEU A 115 8.79 -21.05 1.40
C LEU A 115 9.95 -21.43 2.34
N SER A 116 10.44 -22.65 2.21
CA SER A 116 11.65 -23.15 2.88
C SER A 116 12.92 -22.79 2.11
N ALA A 117 14.08 -22.83 2.79
CA ALA A 117 15.36 -22.32 2.26
C ALA A 117 15.89 -23.10 1.04
N ASP A 118 15.43 -24.33 0.80
CA ASP A 118 15.74 -25.11 -0.41
C ASP A 118 15.24 -24.44 -1.70
N ARG A 119 14.35 -23.44 -1.60
CA ARG A 119 13.80 -22.69 -2.74
C ARG A 119 14.55 -21.40 -3.07
N ASP A 120 15.60 -21.05 -2.33
CA ASP A 120 16.31 -19.78 -2.50
C ASP A 120 16.81 -19.56 -3.94
N ALA A 121 17.31 -20.61 -4.62
CA ALA A 121 17.77 -20.52 -6.00
C ALA A 121 16.64 -20.19 -7.00
N GLU A 122 15.47 -20.81 -6.81
CA GLU A 122 14.30 -20.57 -7.69
C GLU A 122 13.68 -19.19 -7.47
N VAL A 123 13.75 -18.69 -6.24
CA VAL A 123 13.32 -17.34 -5.86
C VAL A 123 14.29 -16.31 -6.44
N ALA A 124 15.61 -16.52 -6.29
CA ALA A 124 16.62 -15.64 -6.86
C ALA A 124 16.45 -15.48 -8.38
N ALA A 125 16.28 -16.60 -9.09
CA ALA A 125 16.04 -16.60 -10.53
C ALA A 125 14.76 -15.83 -10.93
N ALA A 126 13.72 -15.86 -10.09
CA ALA A 126 12.49 -15.11 -10.34
C ALA A 126 12.64 -13.61 -10.08
N LEU A 127 13.38 -13.22 -9.03
CA LEU A 127 13.61 -11.82 -8.63
C LEU A 127 14.57 -11.05 -9.53
N LEU A 128 15.31 -11.74 -10.41
CA LEU A 128 16.12 -11.07 -11.45
C LEU A 128 15.25 -10.21 -12.37
N LYS A 129 14.01 -10.63 -12.64
CA LYS A 129 13.05 -9.88 -13.47
C LYS A 129 12.58 -8.58 -12.80
N ASP A 130 12.62 -8.52 -11.47
CA ASP A 130 12.21 -7.34 -10.71
C ASP A 130 13.29 -6.23 -10.69
N LEU A 131 14.53 -6.53 -11.08
CA LEU A 131 15.62 -5.54 -11.13
C LEU A 131 15.39 -4.44 -12.18
N ASP A 132 14.66 -4.76 -13.24
CA ASP A 132 14.35 -3.84 -14.34
C ASP A 132 12.99 -3.13 -14.14
N ALA A 133 12.34 -3.33 -12.99
CA ALA A 133 11.01 -2.77 -12.73
C ALA A 133 11.07 -1.26 -12.51
N THR A 134 10.18 -0.54 -13.21
CA THR A 134 10.00 0.91 -13.06
C THR A 134 9.46 1.25 -11.68
N PRO A 135 9.72 2.46 -11.16
CA PRO A 135 9.06 2.96 -9.95
C PRO A 135 7.55 2.81 -10.05
N ARG A 136 6.94 2.36 -8.95
CA ARG A 136 5.49 2.32 -8.83
C ARG A 136 4.94 3.73 -8.64
N GLU A 137 3.65 3.90 -8.89
CA GLU A 137 2.92 5.10 -8.53
C GLU A 137 2.39 5.03 -7.10
N VAL A 138 2.44 6.17 -6.44
CA VAL A 138 1.83 6.47 -5.14
C VAL A 138 0.89 7.65 -5.33
N CYS A 139 0.01 7.85 -4.35
CA CYS A 139 -0.92 8.95 -4.39
C CYS A 139 -1.07 9.61 -3.02
N THR A 140 -1.39 10.89 -3.08
CA THR A 140 -1.90 11.67 -1.96
C THR A 140 -3.40 11.85 -2.16
N LEU A 141 -4.20 11.21 -1.31
CA LEU A 141 -5.65 11.40 -1.24
C LEU A 141 -5.96 12.40 -0.14
N TRP A 142 -6.69 13.47 -0.42
CA TRP A 142 -6.98 14.51 0.58
C TRP A 142 -8.33 15.17 0.36
N TRP A 143 -8.87 15.78 1.42
CA TRP A 143 -10.07 16.62 1.39
C TRP A 143 -10.04 17.63 2.54
N ASP A 144 -10.72 18.76 2.34
CA ASP A 144 -10.95 19.76 3.39
C ASP A 144 -12.24 19.42 4.18
N VAL A 145 -12.26 19.76 5.47
CA VAL A 145 -13.37 19.48 6.42
C VAL A 145 -14.29 20.69 6.61
#